data_AF-A0A817A3E4-F1
#
_entry.id   AF-A0A817A3E4-F1
#
_cell.length_a   1.000
_cell.length_b   1.000
_cell.length_c   1.000
_cell.angle_alpha   90.00
_cell.angle_beta   90.00
_cell.angle_gamma   90.00
#
_symmetry.space_group_name_H-M   'P 1'
#
loop_
_entity.id
_entity.type
_entity.pdbx_description
1 polymer ?
#
loop_
_entity_poly.entity_id
_entity_poly.type
_entity_poly.pdbx_seq_one_letter_code
_entity_poly.pdbx_strand_id
1 'polypeptide(L)'
;MSTPCIFALLGGKFEQIYVDLFSVIFRRMFECHLIIRLRTITIDFELGVSNVFTKYYQSLIVRGCLFHFWQSLFRKFIDLGLKTTYNNDENLRNWFRSFASLSLLPLNHMLQGLQCLILTRPEYPSIQGFLDYYHSTYGPFTKFPPHMYNHYRNITPRTINY
;
A
#
# COMPACT_ATOMS: atom_id res chain seq x y z
N MET A 1 9.60 2.46 -18.83
CA MET A 1 10.22 1.26 -18.24
C MET A 1 10.82 1.65 -16.91
N SER A 2 10.67 0.82 -15.88
CA SER A 2 11.55 0.91 -14.71
C SER A 2 12.68 -0.09 -14.89
N THR A 3 13.88 0.28 -14.45
CA THR A 3 15.05 -0.59 -14.49
C THR A 3 15.33 -1.06 -13.07
N PRO A 4 15.41 -2.38 -12.80
CA PRO A 4 15.85 -2.87 -11.51
C PRO A 4 17.28 -2.36 -11.22
N CYS A 5 17.45 -1.63 -10.12
CA CYS A 5 18.75 -1.05 -9.77
C CYS A 5 19.53 -1.90 -8.77
N ILE A 6 18.85 -2.53 -7.81
CA ILE A 6 19.45 -3.23 -6.67
C ILE A 6 18.62 -4.48 -6.38
N PHE A 7 19.32 -5.60 -6.17
CA PHE A 7 18.73 -6.83 -5.65
C PHE A 7 19.38 -7.14 -4.30
N ALA A 8 18.55 -7.49 -3.32
CA ALA A 8 19.01 -7.87 -1.98
C ALA A 8 18.24 -9.09 -1.49
N LEU A 9 18.96 -10.08 -0.96
CA LEU A 9 18.39 -11.23 -0.27
C LEU A 9 18.40 -10.95 1.22
N LEU A 10 17.22 -10.99 1.84
CA LEU A 10 17.03 -10.65 3.24
C LEU A 10 16.63 -11.90 4.03
N GLY A 11 17.20 -12.07 5.22
CA GLY A 11 16.89 -13.19 6.12
C GLY A 11 15.57 -13.07 6.88
N GLY A 12 14.79 -12.01 6.63
CA GLY A 12 13.54 -11.76 7.34
C GLY A 12 12.94 -10.38 7.01
N LYS A 13 11.92 -10.01 7.77
CA LYS A 13 11.08 -8.82 7.58
C LYS A 13 11.09 -7.85 8.77
N PHE A 14 12.10 -7.97 9.62
CA PHE A 14 12.24 -7.14 10.81
C PHE A 14 12.80 -5.76 10.44
N GLU A 15 12.39 -4.73 11.19
CA GLU A 15 12.83 -3.35 10.97
C GLU A 15 14.36 -3.23 10.85
N GLN A 16 15.11 -3.89 11.73
CA GLN A 16 16.57 -3.85 11.73
C GLN A 16 17.18 -4.34 10.41
N ILE A 17 16.60 -5.38 9.80
CA ILE A 17 17.08 -5.91 8.51
C ILE A 17 16.95 -4.85 7.41
N TYR A 18 15.87 -4.05 7.44
CA TYR A 18 15.68 -2.94 6.50
C TYR A 18 16.62 -1.77 6.81
N VAL A 19 16.87 -1.45 8.09
CA VAL A 19 17.87 -0.43 8.47
C VAL A 19 19.24 -0.80 7.90
N ASP A 20 19.66 -2.05 8.06
CA ASP A 20 20.95 -2.53 7.59
C ASP A 20 21.02 -2.47 6.05
N LEU A 21 19.96 -2.93 5.36
CA LEU A 21 19.86 -2.87 3.90
C LEU A 21 20.03 -1.44 3.38
N PHE A 22 19.21 -0.50 3.86
CA PHE A 22 19.24 0.87 3.36
C PHE A 22 20.53 1.59 3.74
N SER A 23 21.12 1.27 4.90
CA SER A 23 22.43 1.79 5.30
C SER A 23 23.54 1.36 4.32
N VAL A 24 23.54 0.09 3.89
CA VAL A 24 24.47 -0.41 2.86
C VAL A 24 24.22 0.29 1.52
N ILE A 25 22.97 0.43 1.10
CA ILE A 25 22.62 1.09 -0.18
C ILE A 25 23.10 2.54 -0.18
N PHE A 26 22.76 3.33 0.83
CA PHE A 26 23.12 4.75 0.87
C PHE A 26 24.63 4.95 1.01
N ARG A 27 25.32 4.10 1.78
CA ARG A 27 26.78 4.12 1.84
C ARG A 27 27.40 3.84 0.47
N ARG A 28 26.91 2.84 -0.26
CA ARG A 28 27.41 2.55 -1.62
C ARG A 28 27.12 3.69 -2.61
N MET A 29 25.94 4.30 -2.53
CA MET A 29 25.61 5.46 -3.34
C MET A 29 26.58 6.62 -3.07
N PHE A 30 26.92 6.87 -1.81
CA PHE A 30 27.90 7.88 -1.42
C PHE A 30 29.31 7.56 -1.96
N GLU A 31 29.80 6.32 -1.77
CA GLU A 31 31.10 5.87 -2.28
C GLU A 31 31.20 5.99 -3.81
N CYS A 32 30.11 5.71 -4.53
CA CYS A 32 30.04 5.84 -5.99
C CYS A 32 29.77 7.27 -6.47
N HIS A 33 29.73 8.26 -5.57
CA HIS A 33 29.43 9.66 -5.89
C HIS A 33 28.07 9.84 -6.61
N LEU A 34 27.10 8.97 -6.32
CA LEU A 34 25.74 9.01 -6.86
C LEU A 34 24.88 9.97 -6.05
N ILE A 35 24.78 11.21 -6.53
CA ILE A 35 23.91 12.24 -5.91
C ILE A 35 22.48 12.04 -6.39
N ILE A 36 21.67 11.33 -5.60
CA ILE A 36 20.24 11.16 -5.86
C ILE A 36 19.45 11.99 -4.86
N ARG A 37 18.72 13.00 -5.35
CA ARG A 37 17.76 13.75 -4.53
C ARG A 37 16.44 13.00 -4.46
N LEU A 38 16.37 12.02 -3.56
CA LEU A 38 15.13 11.31 -3.26
C LEU A 38 14.10 12.29 -2.67
N ARG A 39 12.91 12.35 -3.28
CA ARG A 39 11.78 13.15 -2.80
C ARG A 39 10.61 12.28 -2.36
N THR A 40 10.36 11.21 -3.11
CA THR A 40 9.25 10.29 -2.89
C THR A 40 9.78 8.88 -3.04
N ILE A 41 9.31 8.00 -2.18
CA ILE A 41 9.51 6.56 -2.30
C ILE A 41 8.15 5.87 -2.31
N THR A 42 8.06 4.77 -3.06
CA THR A 42 6.90 3.89 -3.03
C THR A 42 7.35 2.56 -2.46
N ILE A 43 6.70 2.11 -1.41
CA ILE A 43 7.01 0.86 -0.70
C ILE A 43 5.73 0.04 -0.53
N ASP A 44 5.89 -1.26 -0.28
CA ASP A 44 4.74 -2.08 0.11
C ASP A 44 4.26 -1.75 1.52
N PHE A 45 3.03 -2.14 1.83
CA PHE A 45 2.44 -2.03 3.15
C PHE A 45 3.03 -3.09 4.10
N GLU A 46 4.30 -2.92 4.44
CA GLU A 46 5.02 -3.76 5.39
C GLU A 46 5.62 -2.90 6.52
N LEU A 47 5.33 -3.28 7.77
CA LEU A 47 5.65 -2.47 8.95
C LEU A 47 7.15 -2.23 9.10
N GLY A 48 7.99 -3.25 8.84
CA GLY A 48 9.43 -3.14 8.98
C GLY A 48 10.01 -2.00 8.14
N VAL A 49 9.76 -2.01 6.84
CA VAL A 49 10.24 -0.97 5.93
C VAL A 49 9.54 0.38 6.15
N SER A 50 8.24 0.39 6.47
CA SER A 50 7.50 1.62 6.77
C SER A 50 8.08 2.37 7.97
N ASN A 51 8.43 1.64 9.03
CA ASN A 51 9.06 2.20 10.22
C ASN A 51 10.42 2.82 9.91
N VAL A 52 11.24 2.18 9.08
CA VAL A 52 12.56 2.71 8.70
C VAL A 52 12.43 4.11 8.09
N PHE A 53 11.55 4.26 7.11
CA PHE A 53 11.38 5.55 6.44
C PHE A 53 10.68 6.60 7.31
N THR A 54 9.76 6.18 8.17
CA THR A 54 9.10 7.09 9.10
C THR A 54 10.04 7.59 10.20
N LYS A 55 10.94 6.73 10.71
CA LYS A 55 11.87 7.08 11.80
C LYS A 55 13.12 7.81 11.31
N TYR A 56 13.77 7.29 10.26
CA TYR A 56 15.11 7.73 9.84
C TYR A 56 15.11 8.66 8.63
N TYR A 57 14.01 8.76 7.88
CA TYR A 57 13.94 9.50 6.61
C TYR A 57 12.70 10.41 6.50
N GLN A 58 12.46 11.21 7.54
CA GLN A 58 11.26 12.05 7.70
C GLN A 58 11.06 13.10 6.59
N SER A 59 12.11 13.45 5.84
CA SER A 59 12.03 14.38 4.71
C SER A 59 11.50 13.76 3.42
N LEU A 60 11.39 12.42 3.35
CA LEU A 60 10.87 11.71 2.20
C LEU A 60 9.35 11.57 2.27
N ILE A 61 8.68 11.75 1.13
CA ILE A 61 7.28 11.40 0.98
C ILE A 61 7.18 9.89 0.78
N VAL A 62 6.66 9.18 1.78
CA VAL A 62 6.47 7.73 1.71
C VAL A 62 5.08 7.41 1.17
N ARG A 63 4.98 6.67 0.07
CA ARG A 63 3.71 6.20 -0.48
C ARG A 63 3.64 4.68 -0.44
N GLY A 64 2.46 4.15 -0.19
CA GLY A 64 2.17 2.74 -0.36
C GLY A 64 2.09 2.38 -1.85
N CYS A 65 2.45 1.16 -2.22
CA CYS A 65 2.25 0.68 -3.58
C CYS A 65 0.78 0.32 -3.82
N LEU A 66 0.09 1.07 -4.68
CA LEU A 66 -1.32 0.83 -4.99
C LEU A 66 -1.54 -0.52 -5.68
N PHE A 67 -0.59 -0.97 -6.50
CA PHE A 67 -0.66 -2.30 -7.14
C PHE A 67 -0.72 -3.42 -6.11
N HIS A 68 0.26 -3.51 -5.21
CA HIS A 68 0.31 -4.58 -4.20
C HIS A 68 -0.81 -4.47 -3.17
N PHE A 69 -1.23 -3.25 -2.83
CA PHE A 69 -2.43 -3.01 -2.03
C PHE A 69 -3.67 -3.56 -2.72
N TRP A 70 -3.86 -3.27 -4.01
CA TRP A 70 -5.01 -3.80 -4.72
C TRP A 70 -4.92 -5.34 -4.84
N GLN A 71 -3.75 -5.87 -5.22
CA GLN A 71 -3.54 -7.30 -5.37
C GLN A 71 -3.81 -8.10 -4.07
N SER A 72 -3.42 -7.59 -2.89
CA SER A 72 -3.71 -8.25 -1.62
C SER A 72 -5.20 -8.28 -1.31
N LEU A 73 -5.92 -7.16 -1.52
CA LEU A 73 -7.36 -7.10 -1.38
C LEU A 73 -8.05 -8.11 -2.32
N PHE A 74 -7.60 -8.21 -3.57
CA PHE A 74 -8.15 -9.18 -4.53
C PHE A 74 -7.96 -10.61 -4.11
N ARG A 75 -6.74 -10.97 -3.70
CA ARG A 75 -6.45 -12.32 -3.20
C ARG A 75 -7.36 -12.66 -2.04
N LYS A 76 -7.46 -11.78 -1.04
CA LYS A 76 -8.35 -12.02 0.10
C LYS A 76 -9.81 -12.16 -0.32
N PHE A 77 -10.28 -11.33 -1.25
CA PHE A 77 -11.65 -11.39 -1.75
C PHE A 77 -11.95 -12.75 -2.40
N ILE A 78 -11.01 -13.27 -3.20
CA ILE A 78 -11.10 -14.60 -3.79
C ILE A 78 -11.04 -15.70 -2.72
N ASP A 79 -10.13 -15.61 -1.75
CA ASP A 79 -9.98 -16.58 -0.65
C ASP A 79 -11.26 -16.72 0.19
N LEU A 80 -12.08 -15.67 0.22
CA LEU A 80 -13.39 -15.64 0.88
C LEU A 80 -14.52 -16.20 0.00
N GLY A 81 -14.20 -16.81 -1.14
CA GLY A 81 -15.14 -17.47 -2.04
C GLY A 81 -15.91 -16.52 -2.98
N LEU A 82 -15.55 -15.23 -3.04
CA LEU A 82 -16.33 -14.22 -3.76
C LEU A 82 -15.99 -14.11 -5.26
N LYS A 83 -15.14 -14.99 -5.81
CA LYS A 83 -14.71 -14.92 -7.21
C LYS A 83 -15.87 -15.01 -8.20
N THR A 84 -16.78 -15.97 -8.02
CA THR A 84 -17.93 -16.15 -8.90
C THR A 84 -18.88 -14.95 -8.81
N THR A 85 -19.18 -14.49 -7.59
CA THR A 85 -20.01 -13.31 -7.34
C THR A 85 -19.39 -12.06 -7.96
N TYR A 86 -18.08 -11.86 -7.83
CA TYR A 86 -17.35 -10.74 -8.46
C TYR A 86 -17.54 -10.68 -9.98
N ASN A 87 -17.56 -11.82 -10.65
CA ASN A 87 -17.74 -11.88 -12.10
C ASN A 87 -19.19 -11.59 -12.51
N ASN A 88 -20.16 -12.05 -11.72
CA ASN A 88 -21.57 -12.04 -12.08
C ASN A 88 -22.36 -10.85 -11.52
N ASP A 89 -21.88 -10.20 -10.46
CA ASP A 89 -22.52 -9.06 -9.80
C ASP A 89 -21.69 -7.79 -10.01
N GLU A 90 -22.21 -6.88 -10.84
CA GLU A 90 -21.57 -5.60 -11.12
C GLU A 90 -21.54 -4.67 -9.92
N ASN A 91 -22.58 -4.66 -9.08
CA ASN A 91 -22.66 -3.78 -7.92
C ASN A 91 -21.61 -4.15 -6.89
N LEU A 92 -21.47 -5.45 -6.59
CA LEU A 92 -20.41 -5.94 -5.71
C LEU A 92 -19.01 -5.66 -6.28
N ARG A 93 -18.83 -5.88 -7.58
CA ARG A 93 -17.55 -5.57 -8.25
C ARG A 93 -17.19 -4.09 -8.17
N ASN A 94 -18.15 -3.19 -8.40
CA ASN A 94 -17.95 -1.74 -8.33
C ASN A 94 -17.70 -1.27 -6.89
N TRP A 95 -18.48 -1.78 -5.94
CA TRP A 95 -18.28 -1.53 -4.51
C TRP A 95 -16.86 -1.90 -4.08
N PHE A 96 -16.42 -3.10 -4.44
CA PHE A 96 -15.11 -3.58 -4.06
C PHE A 96 -13.95 -2.85 -4.77
N ARG A 97 -14.09 -2.53 -6.06
CA ARG A 97 -13.12 -1.69 -6.79
C ARG A 97 -12.98 -0.29 -6.17
N SER A 98 -14.03 0.21 -5.50
CA SER A 98 -14.00 1.52 -4.85
C SER A 98 -13.04 1.58 -3.67
N PHE A 99 -12.62 0.45 -3.08
CA PHE A 99 -11.55 0.42 -2.07
C PHE A 99 -10.22 0.93 -2.63
N ALA A 100 -9.88 0.62 -3.89
CA ALA A 100 -8.70 1.17 -4.54
C ALA A 100 -8.84 2.69 -4.78
N SER A 101 -10.06 3.14 -5.10
CA SER A 101 -10.39 4.55 -5.33
C SER A 101 -10.28 5.42 -4.08
N LEU A 102 -10.38 4.85 -2.86
CA LEU A 102 -10.16 5.59 -1.62
C LEU A 102 -8.81 6.32 -1.63
N SER A 103 -7.78 5.68 -2.17
CA SER A 103 -6.44 6.27 -2.28
C SER A 103 -6.39 7.53 -3.15
N LEU A 104 -7.38 7.72 -4.03
CA LEU A 104 -7.46 8.84 -4.96
C LEU A 104 -8.27 10.01 -4.38
N LEU A 105 -8.92 9.84 -3.23
CA LEU A 105 -9.64 10.92 -2.56
C LEU A 105 -8.66 11.88 -1.85
N PRO A 106 -9.00 13.17 -1.70
CA PRO A 106 -8.32 14.04 -0.75
C PRO A 106 -8.17 13.36 0.62
N LEU A 107 -7.03 13.54 1.29
CA LEU A 107 -6.71 12.82 2.53
C LEU A 107 -7.81 12.96 3.59
N ASN A 108 -8.37 14.16 3.72
CA ASN A 108 -9.46 14.49 4.65
C ASN A 108 -10.80 13.82 4.30
N HIS A 109 -10.98 13.32 3.08
CA HIS A 109 -12.18 12.61 2.64
C HIS A 109 -12.02 11.08 2.63
N MET A 110 -10.81 10.55 2.82
CA MET A 110 -10.58 9.10 2.76
C MET A 110 -11.39 8.34 3.82
N LEU A 111 -11.44 8.87 5.05
CA LEU A 111 -12.19 8.22 6.14
C LEU A 111 -13.69 8.21 5.86
N GLN A 112 -14.23 9.33 5.39
CA GLN A 112 -15.63 9.45 5.00
C GLN A 112 -15.96 8.50 3.83
N GLY A 113 -15.09 8.43 2.82
CA GLY A 113 -15.25 7.50 1.69
C GLY A 113 -15.30 6.05 2.15
N LEU A 114 -14.43 5.65 3.09
CA LEU A 114 -14.45 4.30 3.67
C LEU A 114 -15.74 4.03 4.45
N GLN A 115 -16.21 4.99 5.25
CA GLN A 115 -17.48 4.88 5.97
C GLN A 115 -18.65 4.68 5.00
N CYS A 116 -18.69 5.44 3.89
CA CYS A 116 -19.70 5.24 2.85
C CYS A 116 -19.67 3.81 2.29
N LEU A 117 -18.49 3.26 1.99
CA LEU A 117 -18.38 1.87 1.50
C LEU A 117 -18.85 0.84 2.54
N ILE A 118 -18.57 1.07 3.83
CA ILE A 118 -19.05 0.16 4.89
C ILE A 118 -20.59 0.20 4.98
N LEU A 119 -21.19 1.39 4.88
CA LEU A 119 -22.64 1.57 4.96
C LEU A 119 -23.37 1.02 3.72
N THR A 120 -22.75 1.09 2.53
CA THR A 120 -23.32 0.61 1.26
C THR A 120 -22.88 -0.81 0.91
N ARG A 121 -22.41 -1.58 1.89
CA ARG A 121 -21.88 -2.93 1.66
C ARG A 121 -22.94 -3.87 1.04
N PRO A 122 -22.55 -4.70 0.05
CA PRO A 122 -23.42 -5.75 -0.46
C PRO A 122 -23.76 -6.81 0.59
N GLU A 123 -24.97 -7.38 0.51
CA GLU A 123 -25.48 -8.38 1.45
C GLU A 123 -25.00 -9.80 1.14
N TYR A 124 -23.69 -10.03 1.25
CA TYR A 124 -23.12 -11.38 1.17
C TYR A 124 -22.43 -11.76 2.48
N PRO A 125 -22.60 -13.00 2.99
CA PRO A 125 -22.00 -13.43 4.26
C PRO A 125 -20.49 -13.19 4.35
N SER A 126 -19.76 -13.44 3.26
CA SER A 126 -18.30 -13.30 3.21
C SER A 126 -17.79 -11.84 3.24
N ILE A 127 -18.67 -10.84 3.05
CA ILE A 127 -18.26 -9.42 3.01
C ILE A 127 -17.77 -8.94 4.38
N GLN A 128 -18.34 -9.44 5.47
CA GLN A 128 -17.85 -9.11 6.81
C GLN A 128 -16.40 -9.57 6.99
N GLY A 129 -16.07 -10.80 6.57
CA GLY A 129 -14.70 -11.31 6.64
C GLY A 129 -13.70 -10.51 5.79
N PHE A 130 -14.15 -9.91 4.69
CA PHE A 130 -13.32 -8.99 3.90
C PHE A 130 -13.08 -7.67 4.64
N LEU A 131 -14.13 -7.08 5.23
CA LEU A 131 -14.02 -5.85 6.01
C LEU A 131 -13.13 -6.03 7.25
N ASP A 132 -13.24 -7.17 7.93
CA ASP A 132 -12.39 -7.51 9.08
C ASP A 132 -10.92 -7.65 8.67
N TYR A 133 -10.65 -8.26 7.51
CA TYR A 133 -9.31 -8.31 6.94
C TYR A 133 -8.80 -6.92 6.57
N TYR A 134 -9.62 -6.11 5.90
CA TYR A 134 -9.24 -4.75 5.52
C TYR A 134 -8.88 -3.94 6.76
N HIS A 135 -9.73 -3.98 7.79
CA HIS A 135 -9.51 -3.27 9.04
C HIS A 135 -8.27 -3.77 9.78
N SER A 136 -8.10 -5.09 9.91
CA SER A 136 -6.94 -5.66 10.61
C SER A 136 -5.63 -5.47 9.85
N THR A 137 -5.64 -5.39 8.51
CA THR A 137 -4.42 -5.28 7.69
C THR A 137 -4.05 -3.83 7.39
N TYR A 138 -5.05 -3.01 7.05
CA TYR A 138 -4.92 -1.64 6.52
C TYR A 138 -5.68 -0.59 7.32
N GLY A 139 -6.30 -0.97 8.44
CA GLY A 139 -7.22 -0.13 9.22
C GLY A 139 -6.80 1.33 9.23
N PRO A 140 -7.74 2.26 8.93
CA PRO A 140 -7.38 3.62 8.64
C PRO A 140 -6.60 4.21 9.82
N PHE A 141 -5.36 4.59 9.53
CA PHE A 141 -4.47 5.35 10.42
C PHE A 141 -3.98 4.66 11.69
N THR A 142 -4.12 3.34 11.82
CA THR A 142 -3.59 2.61 12.99
C THR A 142 -2.25 1.92 12.72
N LYS A 143 -2.11 1.28 11.55
CA LYS A 143 -0.89 0.52 11.20
C LYS A 143 0.11 1.26 10.34
N PHE A 144 -0.38 2.11 9.44
CA PHE A 144 0.44 2.89 8.52
C PHE A 144 -0.02 4.33 8.56
N PRO A 145 0.88 5.30 8.32
CA PRO A 145 0.53 6.69 8.37
C PRO A 145 -0.42 7.07 7.20
N PRO A 146 -1.33 8.05 7.41
CA PRO A 146 -2.34 8.46 6.43
C PRO A 146 -1.81 8.71 5.01
N HIS A 147 -0.64 9.35 4.92
CA HIS A 147 -0.04 9.74 3.65
C HIS A 147 0.43 8.55 2.81
N MET A 148 0.68 7.37 3.40
CA MET A 148 1.02 6.16 2.65
C MET A 148 -0.17 5.64 1.84
N TYR A 149 -1.40 5.79 2.35
CA TYR A 149 -2.59 5.35 1.62
C TYR A 149 -3.02 6.33 0.53
N ASN A 150 -2.48 7.55 0.53
CA ASN A 150 -2.98 8.63 -0.29
C ASN A 150 -2.13 8.82 -1.56
N HIS A 151 -2.80 8.80 -2.71
CA HIS A 151 -2.27 9.11 -4.04
C HIS A 151 -3.02 10.27 -4.69
N TYR A 152 -3.79 11.06 -3.92
CA TYR A 152 -4.45 12.24 -4.44
C TYR A 152 -3.43 13.22 -5.03
N ARG A 153 -3.69 13.67 -6.27
CA ARG A 153 -2.79 14.50 -7.07
C ARG A 153 -1.38 13.91 -7.25
N ASN A 154 -1.22 12.60 -7.09
CA ASN A 154 0.06 11.95 -7.36
C ASN A 154 0.30 11.85 -8.87
N ILE A 155 1.33 12.55 -9.33
CA ILE A 155 1.83 12.52 -10.71
C ILE A 155 2.92 11.45 -10.91
N THR A 156 3.44 10.86 -9.83
CA THR A 156 4.40 9.75 -9.93
C THR A 156 3.68 8.42 -10.14
N PRO A 157 4.37 7.40 -10.65
CA PRO A 157 3.79 6.06 -10.75
C PRO A 157 3.26 5.54 -9.41
N ARG A 158 2.15 4.79 -9.49
CA ARG A 158 1.44 4.22 -8.33
C ARG A 158 1.73 2.72 -8.14
N THR A 159 2.68 2.20 -8.90
CA THR A 159 3.11 0.79 -8.93
C THR A 159 4.62 0.74 -8.83
N ILE A 160 5.14 -0.32 -8.23
CA ILE A 160 6.58 -0.67 -8.24
C ILE A 160 6.87 -1.87 -9.17
N ASN A 161 5.83 -2.44 -9.80
CA ASN A 161 5.97 -3.50 -10.80
C ASN A 161 6.01 -2.90 -12.20
N TYR A 162 7.05 -3.28 -12.95
CA TYR A 162 7.26 -2.94 -14.35
C TYR A 162 7.96 -4.10 -15.05
#